data_AF-A0A1F2XRS1-F1
#
_entry.id   AF-A0A1F2XRS1-F1
#
_cell.length_a   1.000
_cell.length_b   1.000
_cell.length_c   1.000
_cell.angle_alpha   90.00
_cell.angle_beta   90.00
_cell.angle_gamma   90.00
#
_symmetry.space_group_name_H-M   'P 1'
#
loop_
_entity.id
_entity.type
_entity.pdbx_description
1 polymer ?
#
loop_
_entity_poly.entity_id
_entity_poly.type
_entity_poly.pdbx_seq_one_letter_code
_entity_poly.pdbx_strand_id
1 'polypeptide(L)'
;MSIVADTSAAVIPSGTWSIDPSHSTVEFQIKHLGLATVKGRAPVVAGSIEGGPQPSIEGTVAVSSITTFDETRDGHLQSPDFFDAERYPELRFVSTGVEIQGDTLVVQGDLTIKGVTRPVELRGVFAGTGIDPWGNERIGIELAGTIDRNEFGVSWNAPLPGGGFLLPDVVQLSASFSAVKAA
;
A
#
# COMPACT_ATOMS: atom_id res chain seq x y z
N MET A 1 36.63 20.38 20.44
CA MET A 1 36.28 20.16 19.02
C MET A 1 35.03 19.30 19.02
N SER A 2 33.86 19.94 19.01
CA SER A 2 32.58 19.23 19.04
C SER A 2 32.32 18.65 17.66
N ILE A 3 32.17 17.34 17.59
CA ILE A 3 31.74 16.65 16.37
C ILE A 3 30.24 16.93 16.28
N VAL A 4 29.86 17.92 15.47
CA VAL A 4 28.47 18.05 15.02
C VAL A 4 28.22 16.83 14.14
N ALA A 5 27.39 15.91 14.63
CA ALA A 5 26.87 14.82 13.82
C ALA A 5 26.05 15.45 12.70
N ASP A 6 26.56 15.38 11.48
CA ASP A 6 25.82 15.75 10.28
C ASP A 6 24.65 14.77 10.15
N THR A 7 23.50 15.20 10.66
CA THR A 7 22.23 14.48 10.52
C THR A 7 21.67 14.88 9.17
N SER A 8 22.32 14.44 8.10
CA SER A 8 21.65 14.41 6.80
C SER A 8 20.41 13.56 7.00
N ALA A 9 19.23 14.18 6.99
CA ALA A 9 17.98 13.42 6.84
C ALA A 9 18.18 12.47 5.65
N ALA A 10 17.80 11.20 5.78
CA ALA A 10 17.69 10.42 4.57
C ALA A 10 16.58 11.10 3.76
N VAL A 11 16.89 11.43 2.52
CA VAL A 11 15.95 12.03 1.60
C VAL A 11 15.91 11.10 0.40
N ILE A 12 14.71 10.76 -0.05
CA ILE A 12 14.55 10.05 -1.33
C ILE A 12 15.22 10.93 -2.39
N PRO A 13 16.24 10.45 -3.13
CA PRO A 13 17.00 11.33 -4.01
C PRO A 13 16.10 11.98 -5.06
N SER A 14 16.38 13.25 -5.37
CA SER A 14 15.56 14.04 -6.29
C SER A 14 15.36 13.36 -7.65
N GLY A 15 14.13 13.42 -8.13
CA GLY A 15 13.71 12.86 -9.42
C GLY A 15 12.46 12.02 -9.30
N THR A 16 11.86 11.72 -10.44
CA THR A 16 10.73 10.80 -10.55
C THR A 16 11.24 9.37 -10.55
N TRP A 17 10.64 8.52 -9.73
CA TRP A 17 10.93 7.09 -9.66
C TRP A 17 9.66 6.31 -10.00
N SER A 18 9.69 5.52 -11.07
CA SER A 18 8.57 4.67 -11.48
C SER A 18 8.59 3.37 -10.69
N ILE A 19 7.48 3.04 -10.01
CA ILE A 19 7.35 1.77 -9.28
C ILE A 19 7.44 0.62 -10.29
N ASP A 20 8.35 -0.32 -10.06
CA ASP A 20 8.53 -1.54 -10.86
C ASP A 20 7.54 -2.60 -10.36
N PRO A 21 6.47 -2.94 -11.12
CA PRO A 21 5.46 -3.89 -10.67
C PRO A 21 6.02 -5.30 -10.44
N SER A 22 7.13 -5.67 -11.09
CA SER A 22 7.70 -7.02 -10.99
C SER A 22 8.49 -7.23 -9.70
N HIS A 23 8.94 -6.14 -9.07
CA HIS A 23 9.73 -6.14 -7.83
C HIS A 23 9.02 -5.39 -6.70
N SER A 24 7.70 -5.26 -6.83
CA SER A 24 6.86 -4.54 -5.87
C SER A 24 5.68 -5.40 -5.44
N THR A 25 5.28 -5.27 -4.19
CA THR A 25 4.14 -5.97 -3.62
C THR A 25 3.29 -5.00 -2.81
N VAL A 26 1.97 -5.17 -2.93
CA VAL A 26 1.00 -4.69 -1.95
C VAL A 26 0.25 -5.91 -1.47
N GLU A 27 0.19 -6.06 -0.15
CA GLU A 27 -0.43 -7.17 0.54
C GLU A 27 -1.43 -6.63 1.56
N PHE A 28 -2.48 -7.39 1.78
CA PHE A 28 -3.43 -7.16 2.86
C PHE A 28 -3.66 -8.45 3.62
N GLN A 29 -4.04 -8.32 4.89
CA GLN A 29 -4.44 -9.46 5.67
C GLN A 29 -5.56 -9.14 6.65
N ILE A 30 -6.43 -10.13 6.84
CA ILE A 30 -7.61 -10.04 7.70
C ILE A 30 -7.79 -11.37 8.44
N LYS A 31 -8.32 -11.32 9.66
CA LYS A 31 -8.67 -12.53 10.40
C LYS A 31 -9.97 -13.14 9.86
N HIS A 32 -10.00 -14.46 9.77
CA HIS A 32 -11.19 -15.25 9.50
C HIS A 32 -11.60 -15.97 10.80
N LEU A 33 -12.81 -15.69 11.28
CA LEU A 33 -13.33 -16.15 12.59
C LEU A 33 -12.48 -15.70 13.79
N GLY A 34 -11.58 -14.75 13.62
CA GLY A 34 -10.57 -14.40 14.63
C GLY A 34 -9.45 -15.45 14.79
N LEU A 35 -9.46 -16.54 14.04
CA LEU A 35 -8.57 -17.69 14.22
C LEU A 35 -7.43 -17.71 13.19
N ALA A 36 -7.81 -17.87 11.92
CA ALA A 36 -6.86 -17.94 10.81
C ALA A 36 -6.65 -16.56 10.18
N THR A 37 -5.49 -16.34 9.58
CA THR A 37 -5.23 -15.13 8.80
C THR A 37 -5.40 -15.47 7.31
N VAL A 38 -6.32 -14.76 6.65
CA VAL A 38 -6.39 -14.74 5.19
C VAL A 38 -5.49 -13.62 4.71
N LYS A 39 -4.61 -13.93 3.76
CA LYS A 39 -3.72 -12.98 3.10
C LYS A 39 -4.14 -12.81 1.65
N GLY A 40 -3.98 -11.61 1.13
CA GLY A 40 -4.13 -11.35 -0.29
C GLY A 40 -3.07 -10.40 -0.81
N ARG A 41 -2.93 -10.39 -2.14
CA ARG A 41 -2.04 -9.55 -2.92
C ARG A 41 -2.85 -8.67 -3.85
N ALA A 42 -2.33 -7.47 -4.05
CA ALA A 42 -2.91 -6.42 -4.87
C ALA A 42 -1.80 -5.87 -5.79
N PRO A 43 -1.48 -6.53 -6.91
CA PRO A 43 -0.43 -6.06 -7.81
C PRO A 43 -0.68 -4.61 -8.27
N VAL A 44 0.35 -3.77 -8.10
CA VAL A 44 0.33 -2.37 -8.57
C VAL A 44 0.33 -2.36 -10.09
N VAL A 45 -0.58 -1.59 -10.70
CA VAL A 45 -0.65 -1.42 -12.15
C VAL A 45 0.06 -0.17 -12.62
N ALA A 46 0.12 0.87 -11.77
CA ALA A 46 0.87 2.10 -11.99
C ALA A 46 1.23 2.72 -10.64
N GLY A 47 2.38 3.39 -10.56
CA GLY A 47 2.75 4.15 -9.37
C GLY A 47 4.07 4.88 -9.55
N SER A 48 4.22 5.97 -8.82
CA SER A 48 5.37 6.85 -8.90
C SER A 48 5.75 7.35 -7.52
N ILE A 49 7.03 7.64 -7.35
CA ILE A 49 7.58 8.30 -6.17
C ILE A 49 8.35 9.52 -6.69
N GLU A 50 7.98 10.70 -6.23
CA GLU A 50 8.76 11.91 -6.44
C GLU A 50 9.72 12.08 -5.26
N GLY A 51 11.01 12.08 -5.55
CA GLY A 51 12.06 12.36 -4.57
C GLY A 51 12.42 13.83 -4.50
N GLY A 52 13.13 14.22 -3.43
CA GLY A 52 13.58 15.58 -3.20
C GLY A 52 13.06 16.17 -1.89
N PRO A 53 13.11 17.51 -1.72
CA PRO A 53 12.76 18.18 -0.46
C PRO A 53 11.30 18.01 -0.02
N GLN A 54 10.40 17.72 -0.97
CA GLN A 54 8.97 17.49 -0.74
C GLN A 54 8.56 16.20 -1.46
N PRO A 55 8.89 15.03 -0.89
CA PRO A 55 8.63 13.77 -1.56
C PRO A 55 7.12 13.45 -1.59
N SER A 56 6.69 12.73 -2.62
CA SER A 56 5.32 12.23 -2.74
C SER A 56 5.29 10.82 -3.31
N ILE A 57 4.24 10.07 -2.99
CA ILE A 57 4.04 8.69 -3.42
C ILE A 57 2.60 8.55 -3.92
N GLU A 58 2.42 7.95 -5.08
CA GLU A 58 1.11 7.58 -5.60
C GLU A 58 1.13 6.18 -6.21
N GLY A 59 -0.02 5.52 -6.18
CA GLY A 59 -0.16 4.15 -6.69
C GLY A 59 -1.59 3.80 -7.04
N THR A 60 -1.74 2.91 -8.01
CA THR A 60 -3.01 2.36 -8.47
C THR A 60 -2.92 0.85 -8.54
N VAL A 61 -3.97 0.18 -8.07
CA VAL A 61 -4.18 -1.27 -8.16
C VAL A 61 -5.48 -1.51 -8.91
N ALA A 62 -5.49 -2.46 -9.84
CA ALA A 62 -6.74 -2.94 -10.43
C ALA A 62 -7.42 -3.93 -9.48
N VAL A 63 -8.71 -3.76 -9.20
CA VAL A 63 -9.46 -4.69 -8.34
C VAL A 63 -9.45 -6.11 -8.91
N SER A 64 -9.46 -6.25 -10.23
CA SER A 64 -9.39 -7.54 -10.92
C SER A 64 -8.05 -8.27 -10.75
N SER A 65 -6.98 -7.60 -10.31
CA SER A 65 -5.68 -8.25 -10.05
C SER A 65 -5.56 -8.77 -8.61
N ILE A 66 -6.54 -8.47 -7.74
CA ILE A 66 -6.53 -8.91 -6.35
C ILE A 66 -6.66 -10.43 -6.30
N THR A 67 -5.77 -11.06 -5.53
CA THR A 67 -5.85 -12.50 -5.27
C THR A 67 -5.60 -12.83 -3.81
N THR A 68 -6.32 -13.83 -3.32
CA THR A 68 -6.13 -14.49 -2.02
C THR A 68 -5.74 -15.95 -2.20
N PHE A 69 -5.27 -16.30 -3.41
CA PHE A 69 -4.92 -17.65 -3.84
C PHE A 69 -6.10 -18.65 -3.80
N ASP A 70 -7.32 -18.14 -3.97
CA ASP A 70 -8.57 -18.91 -3.99
C ASP A 70 -9.53 -18.25 -4.98
N GLU A 71 -9.71 -18.88 -6.14
CA GLU A 71 -10.46 -18.30 -7.25
C GLU A 71 -11.92 -17.98 -6.89
N THR A 72 -12.53 -18.75 -6.00
CA THR A 72 -13.93 -18.53 -5.58
C THR A 72 -14.03 -17.28 -4.71
N ARG A 73 -13.13 -17.13 -3.74
CA ARG A 73 -13.06 -15.93 -2.90
C ARG A 73 -12.66 -14.70 -3.71
N ASP A 74 -11.72 -14.85 -4.64
CA ASP A 74 -11.26 -13.77 -5.52
C ASP A 74 -12.39 -13.28 -6.44
N GLY A 75 -13.25 -14.18 -6.92
CA GLY A 75 -14.48 -13.83 -7.62
C GLY A 75 -15.47 -13.06 -6.73
N HIS A 76 -15.64 -13.48 -5.48
CA HIS A 76 -16.54 -12.80 -4.53
C HIS A 76 -16.04 -11.39 -4.16
N LEU A 77 -14.72 -11.20 -4.00
CA LEU A 77 -14.11 -9.89 -3.73
C LEU A 77 -14.42 -8.86 -4.83
N GLN A 78 -14.60 -9.30 -6.08
CA GLN A 78 -14.93 -8.41 -7.20
C GLN A 78 -16.41 -8.00 -7.24
N SER A 79 -17.28 -8.71 -6.52
CA SER A 79 -18.73 -8.46 -6.54
C SER A 79 -19.14 -7.17 -5.79
N PRO A 80 -20.38 -6.68 -5.96
CA PRO A 80 -20.91 -5.53 -5.24
C PRO A 80 -20.89 -5.62 -3.71
N ASP A 81 -20.86 -6.84 -3.16
CA ASP A 81 -20.75 -7.10 -1.73
C ASP A 81 -19.38 -6.65 -1.17
N PHE A 82 -18.34 -6.65 -2.01
CA PHE A 82 -16.99 -6.22 -1.66
C PHE A 82 -16.58 -4.97 -2.46
N PHE A 83 -15.65 -5.11 -3.41
CA PHE A 83 -15.03 -3.99 -4.09
C PHE A 83 -15.87 -3.42 -5.24
N ASP A 84 -16.91 -4.15 -5.70
CA ASP A 84 -17.77 -3.74 -6.83
C ASP A 84 -16.93 -3.33 -8.06
N ALA A 85 -16.10 -4.27 -8.54
CA ALA A 85 -15.06 -4.04 -9.54
C ALA A 85 -15.61 -3.50 -10.87
N GLU A 86 -16.86 -3.81 -11.19
CA GLU A 86 -17.52 -3.30 -12.40
C GLU A 86 -17.71 -1.77 -12.35
N ARG A 87 -18.02 -1.22 -11.17
CA ARG A 87 -18.23 0.22 -10.98
C ARG A 87 -16.97 0.95 -10.50
N TYR A 88 -16.13 0.26 -9.73
CA TYR A 88 -14.91 0.79 -9.15
C TYR A 88 -13.74 -0.15 -9.49
N PRO A 89 -13.22 -0.08 -10.72
CA PRO A 89 -12.21 -1.04 -11.20
C PRO A 89 -10.84 -0.85 -10.55
N GLU A 90 -10.61 0.28 -9.87
CA GLU A 90 -9.30 0.68 -9.34
C GLU A 90 -9.38 1.07 -7.86
N LEU A 91 -8.31 0.71 -7.13
CA LEU A 91 -7.95 1.27 -5.84
C LEU A 91 -6.81 2.26 -6.05
N ARG A 92 -6.87 3.42 -5.40
CA ARG A 92 -5.89 4.50 -5.60
C ARG A 92 -5.38 5.05 -4.29
N PHE A 93 -4.09 5.37 -4.23
CA PHE A 93 -3.45 6.05 -3.12
C PHE A 93 -2.69 7.27 -3.64
N VAL A 94 -2.82 8.40 -2.96
CA VAL A 94 -2.05 9.62 -3.21
C VAL A 94 -1.60 10.20 -1.89
N SER A 95 -0.29 10.35 -1.68
CA SER A 95 0.25 10.94 -0.46
C SER A 95 -0.14 12.42 -0.34
N THR A 96 -0.48 12.87 0.85
CA THR A 96 -0.66 14.29 1.20
C THR A 96 0.55 14.83 1.97
N GLY A 97 1.39 13.94 2.50
CA GLY A 97 2.65 14.30 3.16
C GLY A 97 3.54 13.09 3.38
N VAL A 98 4.84 13.27 3.20
CA VAL A 98 5.87 12.26 3.46
C VAL A 98 6.89 12.88 4.39
N GLU A 99 6.98 12.34 5.60
CA GLU A 99 7.98 12.71 6.58
C GLU A 99 9.06 11.62 6.64
N ILE A 100 10.32 12.05 6.61
CA ILE A 100 11.47 11.14 6.69
C ILE A 100 12.34 11.55 7.89
N GLN A 101 12.56 10.60 8.81
CA GLN A 101 13.36 10.79 10.00
C GLN A 101 14.40 9.67 10.08
N GLY A 102 15.64 9.96 9.67
CA GLY A 102 16.61 8.90 9.42
C GLY A 102 16.12 8.02 8.27
N ASP A 103 16.04 6.71 8.48
CA ASP A 103 15.45 5.75 7.53
C ASP A 103 13.93 5.58 7.69
N THR A 104 13.32 6.14 8.73
CA THR A 104 11.90 5.95 9.04
C THR A 104 11.04 6.87 8.18
N LEU A 105 9.98 6.31 7.61
CA LEU A 105 8.96 7.01 6.84
C LEU A 105 7.63 7.05 7.60
N VAL A 106 7.01 8.23 7.59
CA VAL A 106 5.59 8.41 7.91
C VAL A 106 4.93 9.06 6.70
N VAL A 107 4.01 8.33 6.08
CA VAL A 107 3.32 8.74 4.86
C VAL A 107 1.84 8.93 5.18
N GLN A 108 1.38 10.18 5.14
CA GLN A 108 -0.05 10.49 5.13
C GLN A 108 -0.53 10.49 3.69
N GLY A 109 -1.73 9.98 3.44
CA GLY A 109 -2.30 10.03 2.11
C GLY A 109 -3.78 9.69 2.06
N ASP A 110 -4.36 9.99 0.91
CA ASP A 110 -5.74 9.69 0.59
C ASP A 110 -5.81 8.33 -0.10
N LEU A 111 -6.43 7.37 0.59
CA LEU A 111 -6.74 6.05 0.04
C LEU A 111 -8.17 6.09 -0.50
N THR A 112 -8.36 5.64 -1.73
CA THR A 112 -9.66 5.52 -2.38
C THR A 112 -9.96 4.06 -2.66
N ILE A 113 -11.05 3.55 -2.07
CA ILE A 113 -11.56 2.19 -2.26
C ILE A 113 -13.07 2.31 -2.49
N LYS A 114 -13.58 1.61 -3.52
CA LYS A 114 -15.02 1.59 -3.86
C LYS A 114 -15.64 3.01 -4.00
N GLY A 115 -14.86 3.93 -4.57
CA GLY A 115 -15.25 5.33 -4.77
C GLY A 115 -15.28 6.21 -3.50
N VAL A 116 -14.92 5.66 -2.34
CA VAL A 116 -14.82 6.40 -1.07
C VAL A 116 -13.36 6.72 -0.77
N THR A 117 -13.06 7.99 -0.52
CA THR A 117 -11.71 8.46 -0.17
C THR A 117 -11.62 8.75 1.33
N ARG A 118 -10.58 8.21 1.98
CA ARG A 118 -10.27 8.45 3.41
C ARG A 118 -8.78 8.72 3.61
N PRO A 119 -8.42 9.63 4.54
CA PRO A 119 -7.04 9.80 4.93
C PRO A 119 -6.56 8.55 5.69
N VAL A 120 -5.35 8.09 5.38
CA VAL A 120 -4.66 6.99 6.06
C VAL A 120 -3.22 7.37 6.36
N GLU A 121 -2.68 6.79 7.42
CA GLU A 121 -1.26 6.88 7.77
C GLU A 121 -0.60 5.53 7.52
N LEU A 122 0.47 5.54 6.74
CA LEU A 122 1.35 4.41 6.52
C LEU A 122 2.73 4.71 7.13
N ARG A 123 3.32 3.73 7.80
CA ARG A 123 4.64 3.85 8.41
C ARG A 123 5.56 2.80 7.83
N GLY A 124 6.83 3.13 7.70
CA GLY A 124 7.80 2.14 7.28
C GLY A 124 9.18 2.74 7.11
N VAL A 125 9.92 2.31 6.09
CA VAL A 125 11.32 2.66 5.93
C VAL A 125 11.70 2.94 4.48
N PHE A 126 12.62 3.89 4.31
CA PHE A 126 13.37 4.04 3.08
C PHE A 126 14.54 3.05 3.13
N ALA A 127 14.43 1.95 2.38
CA ALA A 127 15.40 0.86 2.37
C ALA A 127 16.72 1.22 1.65
N GLY A 128 16.77 2.38 0.99
CA GLY A 128 17.97 2.95 0.39
C GLY A 128 17.95 2.96 -1.14
N THR A 129 19.12 3.23 -1.71
CA THR A 129 19.36 3.35 -3.16
C THR A 129 20.31 2.27 -3.66
N GLY A 130 20.19 1.87 -4.92
CA GLY A 130 21.14 0.97 -5.58
C GLY A 130 21.22 1.18 -7.08
N ILE A 131 22.25 0.63 -7.70
CA ILE A 131 22.34 0.49 -9.16
C ILE A 131 22.12 -0.98 -9.49
N ASP A 132 21.17 -1.27 -10.39
CA ASP A 132 20.90 -2.64 -10.81
C ASP A 132 21.93 -3.14 -11.86
N PRO A 133 21.95 -4.45 -12.19
CA PRO A 133 22.91 -5.00 -13.16
C PRO A 133 22.82 -4.41 -14.58
N TRP A 134 21.74 -3.68 -14.90
CA TRP A 134 21.54 -3.01 -16.18
C TRP A 134 21.93 -1.53 -16.13
N GLY A 135 22.40 -1.04 -14.99
CA GLY A 135 22.83 0.34 -14.79
C GLY A 135 21.72 1.29 -14.38
N ASN A 136 20.52 0.81 -14.07
CA ASN A 136 19.44 1.69 -13.64
C ASN A 136 19.57 2.04 -12.15
N GLU A 137 19.35 3.31 -11.82
CA GLU A 137 19.18 3.75 -10.44
C GLU A 137 17.85 3.21 -9.88
N ARG A 138 17.90 2.64 -8.67
CA ARG A 138 16.74 2.12 -7.95
C ARG A 138 16.65 2.66 -6.53
N ILE A 139 15.42 2.74 -6.03
CA ILE A 139 15.11 2.93 -4.62
C ILE A 139 14.25 1.78 -4.07
N GLY A 140 14.36 1.56 -2.76
CA GLY A 140 13.49 0.66 -2.00
C GLY A 140 12.69 1.40 -0.93
N ILE A 141 11.40 1.11 -0.84
CA ILE A 141 10.50 1.63 0.21
C ILE A 141 9.66 0.47 0.77
N GLU A 142 9.55 0.40 2.09
CA GLU A 142 8.59 -0.48 2.77
C GLU A 142 7.59 0.37 3.55
N LEU A 143 6.32 -0.01 3.52
CA LEU A 143 5.24 0.69 4.22
C LEU A 143 4.25 -0.32 4.82
N ALA A 144 3.66 0.01 5.94
CA ALA A 144 2.61 -0.77 6.59
C ALA A 144 1.61 0.14 7.29
N GLY A 145 0.38 -0.34 7.45
CA GLY A 145 -0.68 0.39 8.12
C GLY A 145 -1.91 -0.45 8.35
N THR A 146 -2.96 0.17 8.88
CA THR A 146 -4.25 -0.47 9.10
C THR A 146 -5.37 0.44 8.65
N ILE A 147 -6.44 -0.16 8.13
CA ILE A 147 -7.67 0.55 7.76
C ILE A 147 -8.89 -0.16 8.33
N ASP A 148 -9.99 0.56 8.50
CA ASP A 148 -11.32 -0.02 8.73
C ASP A 148 -12.04 -0.16 7.39
N ARG A 149 -12.37 -1.39 6.98
CA ARG A 149 -13.01 -1.67 5.69
C ARG A 149 -14.41 -1.06 5.56
N ASN A 150 -15.11 -0.85 6.67
CA ASN A 150 -16.45 -0.29 6.67
C ASN A 150 -16.44 1.19 6.31
N GLU A 151 -15.36 1.92 6.61
CA GLU A 151 -15.22 3.34 6.25
C GLU A 151 -15.19 3.59 4.75
N PHE A 152 -14.89 2.54 3.97
CA PHE A 152 -14.85 2.51 2.51
C PHE A 152 -16.07 1.83 1.88
N GLY A 153 -17.08 1.43 2.68
CA GLY A 153 -18.26 0.74 2.17
C GLY A 153 -18.04 -0.72 1.76
N VAL A 154 -16.93 -1.34 2.19
CA VAL A 154 -16.67 -2.78 2.05
C VAL A 154 -17.16 -3.47 3.31
N SER A 155 -18.48 -3.55 3.48
CA SER A 155 -19.13 -3.92 4.74
C SER A 155 -19.78 -5.30 4.76
N TRP A 156 -19.63 -6.11 3.71
CA TRP A 156 -20.18 -7.47 3.70
C TRP A 156 -19.67 -8.27 4.90
N ASN A 157 -20.55 -9.03 5.53
CA ASN A 157 -20.18 -9.91 6.62
C ASN A 157 -21.21 -11.03 6.80
N ALA A 158 -20.83 -12.08 7.53
CA ALA A 158 -21.73 -13.18 7.88
C ALA A 158 -21.85 -13.31 9.41
N PRO A 159 -23.06 -13.38 9.98
CA PRO A 159 -23.24 -13.56 11.42
C PRO A 159 -22.81 -14.97 11.84
N LEU A 160 -22.22 -15.08 13.03
CA LEU A 160 -21.80 -16.36 13.60
C LEU A 160 -22.85 -16.92 14.58
N PRO A 161 -23.01 -18.26 14.68
CA PRO A 161 -23.96 -18.87 15.63
C PRO A 161 -23.72 -18.46 17.10
N GLY A 162 -22.47 -18.18 17.48
CA GLY A 162 -22.09 -17.75 18.82
C GLY A 162 -22.15 -16.23 19.05
N GLY A 163 -22.67 -15.46 18.10
CA GLY A 163 -22.63 -14.00 18.11
C GLY A 163 -21.38 -13.42 17.46
N GLY A 164 -21.46 -12.15 17.08
CA GLY A 164 -20.43 -11.47 16.29
C GLY A 164 -20.47 -11.87 14.82
N PHE A 165 -19.37 -11.57 14.12
CA PHE A 165 -19.29 -11.68 12.67
C PHE A 165 -18.03 -12.42 12.20
N LEU A 166 -18.11 -12.96 10.98
CA LEU A 166 -17.07 -13.75 10.32
C LEU A 166 -15.75 -12.97 10.15
N LEU A 167 -15.85 -11.71 9.75
CA LEU A 167 -14.72 -10.83 9.45
C LEU A 167 -14.67 -9.67 10.45
N PRO A 168 -13.49 -9.32 10.98
CA PRO A 168 -13.30 -8.07 11.70
C PRO A 168 -13.39 -6.87 10.75
N ASP A 169 -13.41 -5.67 11.32
CA ASP A 169 -13.47 -4.41 10.56
C ASP A 169 -12.07 -3.98 10.08
N VAL A 170 -11.06 -4.25 10.92
CA VAL A 170 -9.67 -3.85 10.64
C VAL A 170 -9.00 -4.79 9.64
N VAL A 171 -8.40 -4.19 8.61
CA VAL A 171 -7.53 -4.83 7.63
C VAL A 171 -6.11 -4.27 7.81
N GLN A 172 -5.12 -5.17 7.88
CA GLN A 172 -3.72 -4.79 7.87
C GLN A 172 -3.21 -4.71 6.44
N LEU A 173 -2.44 -3.67 6.14
CA LEU A 173 -1.81 -3.40 4.85
C LEU A 173 -0.30 -3.46 5.01
N SER A 174 0.38 -3.98 3.99
CA SER A 174 1.83 -3.89 3.85
C SER A 174 2.20 -3.73 2.39
N ALA A 175 3.22 -2.94 2.11
CA ALA A 175 3.75 -2.74 0.78
C ALA A 175 5.28 -2.74 0.80
N SER A 176 5.88 -3.29 -0.24
CA SER A 176 7.31 -3.24 -0.50
C SER A 176 7.49 -2.82 -1.96
N PHE A 177 8.18 -1.73 -2.19
CA PHE A 177 8.35 -1.14 -3.51
C PHE A 177 9.81 -1.11 -3.91
N SER A 178 10.09 -1.59 -5.11
CA SER A 178 11.28 -1.19 -5.86
C SER A 178 10.85 -0.22 -6.94
N ALA A 179 11.50 0.94 -7.03
CA ALA A 179 11.23 1.91 -8.09
C ALA A 179 12.51 2.25 -8.85
N VAL A 180 12.37 2.45 -10.15
CA VAL A 180 13.46 2.78 -11.07
C VAL A 180 13.38 4.26 -11.42
N LYS A 181 14.52 4.96 -11.42
CA LYS A 181 14.55 6.37 -11.79
C LYS A 181 14.07 6.56 -13.22
N ALA A 182 13.13 7.47 -13.42
CA ALA A 182 12.70 7.88 -14.75
C ALA A 182 13.84 8.63 -15.45
N ALA A 183 13.90 8.49 -16.78
CA ALA A 183 14.88 9.14 -17.63
C ALA A 183 14.64 10.65 -17.76
#